data_AF-A0A519G9F4-F1
#
_entry.id   AF-A0A519G9F4-F1
#
_cell.length_a   1.000
_cell.length_b   1.000
_cell.length_c   1.000
_cell.angle_alpha   90.00
_cell.angle_beta   90.00
_cell.angle_gamma   90.00
#
_symmetry.space_group_name_H-M   'P 1'
#
loop_
_entity.id
_entity.type
_entity.pdbx_description
1 polymer ?
#
loop_
_entity_poly.entity_id
_entity_poly.type
_entity_poly.pdbx_seq_one_letter_code
_entity_poly.pdbx_strand_id
1 'polypeptide(L)'
;MLDEQDGHEEFGYRHFDDAAGLAAGFTRLHERWIARAVRRGLAATVYTQLTDVEDEVNGLLTWDREVRKVDTAVVRAALDRIS
;
A
#
# COMPACT_ATOMS: atom_id res chain seq x y z
N MET A 1 31.00 24.70 -4.42
CA MET A 1 30.88 23.75 -3.30
C MET A 1 29.65 24.17 -2.53
N LEU A 2 28.49 23.73 -2.99
CA LEU A 2 27.21 23.85 -2.28
C LEU A 2 26.79 22.40 -2.05
N ASP A 3 26.59 22.06 -0.78
CA ASP A 3 26.22 20.71 -0.36
C ASP A 3 24.81 20.40 -0.85
N GLU A 4 24.72 19.62 -1.92
CA GLU A 4 23.53 18.85 -2.28
C GLU A 4 23.47 17.65 -1.34
N GLN A 5 22.72 17.76 -0.26
CA GLN A 5 22.15 16.58 0.39
C GLN A 5 20.63 16.67 0.30
N ASP A 6 20.17 16.50 -0.93
CA ASP A 6 18.80 16.12 -1.24
C ASP A 6 18.59 14.76 -0.56
N GLY A 7 17.91 14.77 0.59
CA GLY A 7 17.59 13.54 1.31
C GLY A 7 16.83 12.64 0.34
N HIS A 8 17.28 11.39 0.21
CA HIS A 8 16.66 10.37 -0.63
C HIS A 8 15.15 10.26 -0.34
N GLU A 9 14.32 11.07 -0.98
CA GLU A 9 12.91 10.78 -1.16
C GLU A 9 12.87 9.60 -2.12
N GLU A 10 12.72 8.39 -1.57
CA GLU A 10 12.41 7.20 -2.35
C GLU A 10 11.15 7.48 -3.17
N PHE A 11 11.36 7.89 -4.41
CA PHE A 11 10.31 8.26 -5.35
C PHE A 11 9.44 7.01 -5.58
N GLY A 12 8.25 7.01 -4.97
CA GLY A 12 7.17 6.05 -5.26
C GLY A 12 7.09 4.82 -4.34
N TYR A 13 8.17 4.40 -3.69
CA TYR A 13 8.17 3.21 -2.83
C TYR A 13 8.07 3.62 -1.37
N ARG A 14 7.01 3.15 -0.70
CA ARG A 14 6.84 3.30 0.74
C ARG A 14 7.07 1.94 1.38
N HIS A 15 8.04 1.89 2.28
CA HIS A 15 8.26 0.75 3.16
C HIS A 15 7.44 0.90 4.44
N PHE A 16 7.07 -0.25 5.01
CA PHE A 16 6.41 -0.33 6.31
C PHE A 16 7.21 -1.28 7.20
N ASP A 17 7.41 -0.91 8.45
CA ASP A 17 8.24 -1.67 9.39
C ASP A 17 7.60 -3.00 9.78
N ASP A 18 6.26 -3.09 9.73
CA ASP A 18 5.51 -4.28 10.08
C ASP A 18 4.18 -4.41 9.32
N ALA A 19 3.52 -5.55 9.53
CA ALA A 19 2.22 -5.89 8.95
C ALA A 19 1.10 -4.91 9.34
N ALA A 20 1.13 -4.36 10.56
CA ALA A 20 0.14 -3.38 11.01
C ALA A 20 0.33 -2.03 10.31
N GLY A 21 1.58 -1.61 10.11
CA GLY A 21 1.97 -0.46 9.32
C GLY A 21 1.51 -0.61 7.86
N LEU A 22 1.74 -1.77 7.25
CA LEU A 22 1.25 -2.07 5.90
C LEU A 22 -0.28 -1.97 5.81
N ALA A 23 -1.01 -2.56 6.77
CA ALA A 23 -2.47 -2.50 6.80
C ALA A 23 -3.00 -1.06 6.97
N ALA A 24 -2.39 -0.27 7.85
CA ALA A 24 -2.72 1.15 8.03
C ALA A 24 -2.40 1.97 6.78
N GLY A 25 -1.27 1.69 6.14
CA GLY A 25 -0.84 2.29 4.88
C GLY A 25 -1.81 2.02 3.73
N PHE A 26 -2.21 0.75 3.57
CA PHE A 26 -3.21 0.31 2.60
C PHE A 26 -4.53 1.04 2.79
N THR A 27 -5.04 1.09 4.03
CA THR A 27 -6.29 1.77 4.38
C THR A 27 -6.21 3.26 4.04
N ARG A 28 -5.14 3.92 4.48
CA ARG A 28 -4.91 5.36 4.23
C ARG A 28 -4.80 5.69 2.74
N LEU A 29 -4.17 4.83 1.94
CA LEU A 29 -4.08 5.00 0.50
C LEU A 29 -5.48 5.04 -0.14
N HIS A 30 -6.32 4.06 0.20
CA HIS A 30 -7.67 3.95 -0.34
C HIS A 30 -8.54 5.13 0.08
N GLU A 31 -8.57 5.47 1.36
CA GLU A 31 -9.40 6.55 1.88
C GLU A 31 -8.97 7.94 1.41
N ARG A 32 -7.65 8.19 1.34
CA ARG A 32 -7.13 9.51 0.99
C ARG A 32 -7.08 9.73 -0.51
N TRP A 33 -6.54 8.78 -1.26
CA TRP A 33 -6.22 9.01 -2.67
C TRP A 33 -7.23 8.36 -3.59
N ILE A 34 -7.49 7.07 -3.40
CA ILE A 34 -8.40 6.33 -4.29
C ILE A 34 -9.82 6.87 -4.19
N ALA A 35 -10.35 7.13 -2.99
CA ALA A 35 -11.69 7.71 -2.81
C ALA A 35 -11.86 9.05 -3.55
N ARG A 36 -10.81 9.87 -3.62
CA ARG A 36 -10.82 11.13 -4.38
C ARG A 36 -10.82 10.88 -5.89
N ALA A 37 -10.05 9.89 -6.34
CA ALA A 37 -10.00 9.50 -7.74
C ALA A 37 -11.31 8.86 -8.24
N VAL A 38 -11.95 8.02 -7.41
CA VAL A 38 -13.29 7.43 -7.70
C VAL A 38 -14.31 8.54 -7.93
N ARG A 39 -14.36 9.55 -7.06
CA ARG A 39 -15.22 10.74 -7.23
C ARG A 39 -14.93 11.55 -8.50
N ARG A 40 -13.80 11.31 -9.17
CA ARG A 40 -13.39 11.94 -10.44
C ARG A 40 -13.51 11.00 -11.65
N GLY A 41 -14.12 9.83 -11.48
CA GLY A 41 -14.37 8.87 -12.56
C GLY A 41 -13.37 7.72 -12.66
N LEU A 42 -12.55 7.46 -11.64
CA LEU A 42 -11.74 6.24 -11.59
C LEU A 42 -12.67 5.01 -11.56
N ALA A 43 -12.54 4.14 -12.57
CA ALA A 43 -13.42 2.98 -12.73
C ALA A 43 -12.92 1.72 -12.01
N ALA A 44 -11.61 1.59 -11.77
CA ALA A 44 -11.01 0.42 -11.13
C ALA A 44 -9.64 0.72 -10.52
N THR A 45 -9.21 -0.12 -9.58
CA THR A 45 -7.85 -0.15 -9.02
C THR A 45 -7.32 -1.56 -9.00
N VAL A 46 -6.02 -1.71 -9.26
CA VAL A 46 -5.29 -2.97 -9.11
C VAL A 46 -4.20 -2.76 -8.07
N TYR A 47 -4.20 -3.58 -7.01
CA TYR A 47 -3.11 -3.61 -6.05
C TYR A 47 -2.12 -4.71 -6.45
N THR A 48 -1.00 -4.29 -7.03
CA THR A 48 0.22 -5.09 -7.05
C THR A 48 0.88 -4.82 -5.70
N GLN A 49 0.81 -5.73 -4.74
CA GLN A 49 1.43 -7.04 -4.87
C GLN A 49 0.75 -8.07 -3.95
N LEU A 50 0.57 -9.32 -4.43
CA LEU A 50 -0.06 -10.38 -3.62
C LEU A 50 0.87 -10.93 -2.52
N THR A 51 2.13 -11.23 -2.85
CA THR A 51 3.16 -11.81 -1.95
C THR A 51 4.40 -10.96 -1.95
N ASP A 52 5.18 -10.93 -0.88
CA ASP A 52 6.52 -10.32 -0.90
C ASP A 52 7.40 -10.88 -2.05
N VAL A 53 8.24 -10.04 -2.67
CA VAL A 53 9.14 -10.39 -3.79
C VAL A 53 10.49 -9.72 -3.57
N GLU A 54 11.58 -10.49 -3.56
CA GLU A 54 12.94 -9.97 -3.32
C GLU A 54 12.98 -9.04 -2.08
N ASP A 55 13.35 -7.77 -2.26
CA ASP A 55 13.39 -6.76 -1.20
C ASP A 55 12.07 -5.97 -1.07
N GLU A 56 11.08 -6.22 -1.94
CA GLU A 56 9.75 -5.61 -1.89
C GLU A 56 8.81 -6.35 -0.93
N VAL A 57 8.82 -5.91 0.32
CA VAL A 57 8.04 -6.49 1.42
C VAL A 57 6.63 -5.88 1.58
N ASN A 58 5.99 -5.47 0.48
CA ASN A 58 4.66 -4.87 0.45
C ASN A 58 3.55 -5.86 0.03
N GLY A 59 3.82 -7.16 0.04
CA GLY A 59 2.82 -8.18 -0.25
C GLY A 59 1.69 -8.23 0.79
N LEU A 60 0.46 -8.51 0.34
CA LEU A 60 -0.65 -8.83 1.24
C LEU A 60 -0.40 -10.12 2.04
N LEU A 61 0.45 -10.99 1.50
CA LEU A 61 0.93 -12.24 2.06
C LEU A 61 2.46 -12.23 2.12
N THR A 62 3.05 -13.06 2.97
CA THR A 62 4.49 -13.38 2.88
C THR A 62 4.83 -14.08 1.58
N TRP A 63 6.12 -14.11 1.23
CA TRP A 63 6.64 -14.77 0.04
C TRP A 63 6.17 -16.22 -0.12
N ASP A 64 6.17 -16.99 0.99
CA ASP A 64 5.71 -18.37 1.08
C ASP A 64 4.19 -18.54 1.17
N ARG A 65 3.43 -17.45 1.30
CA ARG A 65 1.97 -17.39 1.51
C ARG A 65 1.49 -17.98 2.84
N GLU A 66 2.36 -18.22 3.80
CA GLU A 66 1.98 -18.77 5.10
C GLU A 66 1.32 -17.71 5.99
N VAL A 67 1.77 -16.46 5.91
CA VAL A 67 1.28 -15.37 6.74
C VAL A 67 0.50 -14.37 5.90
N ARG A 68 -0.71 -14.06 6.35
CA ARG A 68 -1.53 -12.96 5.83
C ARG A 68 -1.15 -11.67 6.56
N LYS A 69 -0.36 -10.82 5.90
CA LYS A 69 0.14 -9.55 6.45
C LYS A 69 -0.97 -8.51 6.59
N VAL A 70 -1.94 -8.50 5.66
CA VAL A 70 -3.13 -7.64 5.76
C VAL A 70 -4.38 -8.50 5.82
N ASP A 71 -5.15 -8.38 6.91
CA ASP A 71 -6.40 -9.12 7.06
C ASP A 71 -7.38 -8.80 5.93
N THR A 72 -8.03 -9.82 5.40
CA THR A 72 -9.09 -9.71 4.39
C THR A 72 -10.24 -8.79 4.80
N ALA A 73 -10.56 -8.72 6.11
CA ALA A 73 -11.56 -7.82 6.65
C ALA A 73 -11.12 -6.35 6.53
N VAL A 74 -9.83 -6.06 6.72
CA VAL A 74 -9.27 -4.71 6.51
C VAL A 74 -9.36 -4.34 5.03
N VAL A 75 -8.97 -5.25 4.14
CA VAL A 75 -9.06 -5.04 2.69
C VAL A 75 -10.51 -4.76 2.28
N ARG A 76 -11.46 -5.61 2.70
CA ARG A 76 -12.88 -5.43 2.42
C ARG A 76 -13.40 -4.11 2.95
N ALA A 77 -13.14 -3.80 4.21
CA ALA A 77 -13.61 -2.56 4.82
C ALA A 77 -13.06 -1.30 4.15
N ALA A 78 -11.83 -1.34 3.63
CA ALA A 78 -11.24 -0.22 2.89
C ALA A 78 -11.89 -0.04 1.50
N LEU A 79 -12.18 -1.14 0.80
CA LEU A 79 -12.85 -1.11 -0.51
C LEU A 79 -14.31 -0.69 -0.41
N ASP A 80 -15.06 -1.24 0.55
CA ASP A 80 -16.47 -0.91 0.78
C ASP A 80 -16.70 0.57 1.13
N ARG A 81 -15.68 1.27 1.66
CA ARG A 81 -15.74 2.71 1.97
C ARG A 81 -15.62 3.61 0.74
N ILE A 82 -15.11 3.10 -0.38
CA ILE A 82 -14.74 3.90 -1.55
C ILE A 82 -15.55 3.55 -2.80
N SER A 83 -16.27 2.43 -2.80
CA SER A 83 -17.23 2.01 -3.82
C SER A 83 -18.64 2.49 -3.49
#